data_AF-A0A436BI96-F1
#
_entry.id   AF-A0A436BI96-F1
#
_cell.length_a   1.000
_cell.length_b   1.000
_cell.length_c   1.000
_cell.angle_alpha   90.00
_cell.angle_beta   90.00
_cell.angle_gamma   90.00
#
_symmetry.space_group_name_H-M   'P 1'
#
loop_
_entity.id
_entity.type
_entity.pdbx_description
1 polymer ?
#
loop_
_entity_poly.entity_id
_entity_poly.type
_entity_poly.pdbx_seq_one_letter_code
_entity_poly.pdbx_strand_id
1 'polypeptide(L)'
;SNLVEALRWVMGESSYKNMRASGMDDVIFSGSGTRPARNTAEVTLFLDNSDRSAPAAFNDADELQVSRRIEREAGSLYRINGKEARAKDVQLLFADQSTGARSPSMVGQGRIGELIQAKPQARRALLEEAAGISGLHTRRHEAELRLKAAEQNLERLD
;
A
#
# COMPACT_ATOMS: atom_id res chain seq x y z
N SER A 1 -12.26 9.32 -10.71
CA SER A 1 -11.95 7.88 -10.62
C SER A 1 -10.45 7.61 -10.49
N ASN A 2 -9.63 8.10 -11.43
CA ASN A 2 -8.17 7.82 -11.47
C ASN A 2 -7.37 8.37 -10.28
N LEU A 3 -7.85 9.44 -9.63
CA LEU A 3 -7.16 10.04 -8.48
C LEU A 3 -7.18 9.12 -7.25
N VAL A 4 -8.30 8.45 -6.99
CA VAL A 4 -8.40 7.46 -5.90
C VAL A 4 -7.49 6.26 -6.18
N GLU A 5 -7.38 5.85 -7.44
CA GLU A 5 -6.47 4.76 -7.84
C GLU A 5 -5.01 5.16 -7.67
N ALA A 6 -4.64 6.39 -8.06
CA ALA A 6 -3.30 6.94 -7.83
C ALA A 6 -2.95 6.95 -6.34
N LEU A 7 -3.89 7.34 -5.47
CA LEU A 7 -3.73 7.30 -4.02
C LEU A 7 -3.54 5.87 -3.51
N ARG A 8 -4.40 4.92 -3.88
CA ARG A 8 -4.23 3.50 -3.49
C ARG A 8 -2.90 2.93 -3.96
N TRP A 9 -2.48 3.30 -5.17
CA TRP A 9 -1.27 2.80 -5.79
C TRP A 9 0.00 3.29 -5.06
N VAL A 10 0.08 4.58 -4.74
CA VAL A 10 1.22 5.14 -3.96
C VAL A 10 1.24 4.62 -2.53
N MET A 11 0.07 4.32 -1.94
CA MET A 11 -0.05 3.67 -0.62
C MET A 11 0.28 2.17 -0.63
N GLY A 12 0.75 1.62 -1.75
CA GLY A 12 1.26 0.25 -1.82
C GLY A 12 0.29 -0.81 -2.32
N GLU A 13 -0.84 -0.45 -2.96
CA GLU A 13 -1.68 -1.45 -3.65
C GLU A 13 -0.92 -2.09 -4.82
N SER A 14 -0.69 -3.40 -4.73
CA SER A 14 0.03 -4.18 -5.74
C SER A 14 -0.90 -4.95 -6.68
N SER A 15 -2.21 -5.01 -6.39
CA SER A 15 -3.19 -5.65 -7.26
C SER A 15 -3.64 -4.69 -8.36
N TYR A 16 -3.23 -4.98 -9.61
CA TYR A 16 -3.71 -4.26 -10.80
C TYR A 16 -5.25 -4.33 -10.93
N LYS A 17 -5.88 -5.42 -10.46
CA LYS A 17 -7.34 -5.58 -10.46
C LYS A 17 -8.04 -4.51 -9.63
N ASN A 18 -7.45 -4.14 -8.50
CA ASN A 18 -7.99 -3.10 -7.60
C ASN A 18 -7.83 -1.68 -8.19
N MET A 19 -7.07 -1.54 -9.28
CA MET A 19 -6.89 -0.32 -10.04
C MET A 19 -7.63 -0.36 -11.39
N ARG A 20 -8.51 -1.35 -11.59
CA ARG A 20 -9.27 -1.55 -12.84
C ARG A 20 -8.37 -1.65 -14.08
N ALA A 21 -7.20 -2.26 -13.90
CA ALA A 21 -6.22 -2.51 -14.94
C ALA A 21 -6.19 -4.01 -15.30
N SER A 22 -5.62 -4.35 -16.46
CA SER A 22 -5.33 -5.73 -16.88
C SER A 22 -3.92 -6.17 -16.50
N GLY A 23 -3.00 -5.22 -16.35
CA GLY A 23 -1.65 -5.41 -15.82
C GLY A 23 -1.17 -4.18 -15.05
N MET A 24 -0.07 -4.31 -14.30
CA MET A 24 0.45 -3.18 -13.53
C MET A 24 0.93 -2.04 -14.45
N ASP A 25 1.43 -2.35 -15.64
CA ASP A 25 1.90 -1.38 -16.63
C ASP A 25 0.78 -0.49 -17.20
N ASP A 26 -0.50 -0.86 -17.02
CA ASP A 26 -1.64 -0.07 -17.49
C ASP A 26 -1.85 1.22 -16.67
N VAL A 27 -1.19 1.37 -15.52
CA VAL A 27 -1.16 2.67 -14.82
C VAL A 27 -0.32 3.71 -15.56
N ILE A 28 0.54 3.28 -16.48
CA ILE A 28 1.30 4.16 -17.34
C ILE A 28 0.41 4.63 -18.48
N PHE A 29 0.37 5.94 -18.69
CA PHE A 29 -0.41 6.56 -19.77
C PHE A 29 -0.10 5.90 -21.13
N SER A 30 -1.12 5.27 -21.72
CA SER A 30 -1.02 4.50 -22.98
C SER A 30 -1.12 5.35 -24.24
N GLY A 31 -1.23 6.68 -24.10
CA GLY A 31 -1.39 7.60 -25.22
C GLY A 31 -2.85 7.98 -25.48
N SER A 32 -3.04 8.99 -26.31
CA SER A 32 -4.32 9.42 -26.87
C SER A 32 -4.10 9.88 -28.31
N GLY A 33 -5.17 10.15 -29.06
CA GLY A 33 -5.04 10.62 -30.45
C GLY A 33 -4.16 11.87 -30.62
N THR A 34 -4.00 12.67 -29.56
CA THR A 34 -3.21 13.91 -29.55
C THR A 34 -1.89 13.81 -28.75
N ARG A 35 -1.63 12.71 -28.04
CA ARG A 35 -0.47 12.59 -27.14
C ARG A 35 0.14 11.19 -27.18
N PRO A 36 1.48 11.07 -27.32
CA PRO A 36 2.13 9.77 -27.31
C PRO A 36 2.03 9.09 -25.93
N ALA A 37 2.13 7.77 -25.94
CA ALA A 37 2.27 6.97 -24.74
C ALA A 37 3.53 7.35 -23.94
N ARG A 38 3.53 7.03 -22.65
CA ARG A 38 4.70 7.16 -21.77
C ARG A 38 5.25 5.77 -21.41
N ASN A 39 6.49 5.79 -20.93
CA ASN A 39 7.15 4.59 -20.39
C ASN A 39 7.16 4.55 -18.86
N THR A 40 6.76 5.65 -18.21
CA THR A 40 6.82 5.77 -16.76
C THR A 40 5.59 6.49 -16.21
N ALA A 41 5.21 6.14 -14.99
CA ALA A 41 4.27 6.89 -14.18
C ALA A 41 4.84 7.04 -12.76
N GLU A 42 4.58 8.18 -12.13
CA GLU A 42 5.01 8.45 -10.76
C GLU A 42 3.92 9.20 -10.02
N VAL A 43 3.70 8.80 -8.78
CA VAL A 43 2.81 9.47 -7.84
C VAL A 43 3.62 9.72 -6.57
N THR A 44 3.56 10.95 -6.07
CA THR A 44 4.13 11.34 -4.79
C THR A 44 3.03 11.89 -3.91
N LEU A 45 2.99 11.43 -2.66
CA LEU A 45 2.10 11.89 -1.62
C LEU A 45 2.92 12.61 -0.55
N PHE A 46 2.44 13.78 -0.15
CA PHE A 46 2.96 14.54 0.97
C PHE A 46 1.93 14.48 2.10
N LEU A 47 2.36 14.09 3.28
CA LEU A 47 1.52 13.88 4.45
C LEU A 47 2.04 14.75 5.59
N ASP A 48 1.13 15.43 6.27
CA ASP A 48 1.45 16.06 7.55
C ASP A 48 1.79 14.97 8.58
N ASN A 49 2.89 15.17 9.30
CA ASN A 49 3.37 14.33 10.39
C ASN A 49 3.72 15.20 11.62
N SER A 50 3.07 16.36 11.77
CA SER A 50 3.32 17.28 12.88
C SER A 50 2.97 16.66 14.25
N ASP A 51 2.02 15.71 14.26
CA ASP A 51 1.61 14.94 15.43
C ASP A 51 2.54 13.78 15.78
N ARG A 52 3.56 13.53 14.95
CA ARG A 52 4.55 12.46 15.09
C ARG A 52 3.91 11.08 15.23
N SER A 53 2.86 10.83 14.46
CA SER A 53 2.14 9.57 14.45
C SER A 53 2.74 8.49 13.53
N ALA A 54 3.74 8.85 12.71
CA ALA A 54 4.45 7.89 11.86
C ALA A 54 5.29 6.86 12.65
N PRO A 55 5.57 5.68 12.06
CA PRO A 55 6.51 4.71 12.64
C PRO A 55 7.87 5.34 12.94
N ALA A 56 8.48 4.97 14.06
CA ALA A 56 9.72 5.58 14.57
C ALA A 56 10.85 5.69 13.53
N ALA A 57 10.94 4.76 12.58
CA ALA A 57 11.94 4.76 11.51
C ALA A 57 11.81 5.93 10.52
N PHE A 58 10.64 6.58 10.45
CA PHE A 58 10.31 7.65 9.49
C PHE A 58 9.81 8.93 10.18
N ASN A 59 9.89 9.00 11.51
CA ASN A 59 9.21 10.02 12.31
C ASN A 59 10.10 11.22 12.66
N ASP A 60 11.13 11.49 11.86
CA ASP A 60 12.13 12.53 12.08
C ASP A 60 11.75 13.89 11.45
N ALA A 61 10.79 13.93 10.52
CA ALA A 61 10.30 15.15 9.87
C ALA A 61 8.82 15.46 10.17
N ASP A 62 8.44 16.74 10.06
CA ASP A 62 7.04 17.21 10.17
C ASP A 62 6.21 16.89 8.92
N GLU A 63 6.86 16.51 7.82
CA GLU A 63 6.23 16.08 6.58
C GLU A 63 6.83 14.75 6.14
N LEU A 64 5.96 13.83 5.71
CA LEU A 64 6.33 12.59 5.07
C LEU A 64 6.10 12.66 3.57
N GLN A 65 7.12 12.31 2.81
CA GLN A 65 7.03 12.14 1.36
C GLN A 65 7.05 10.66 1.00
N VAL A 66 5.98 10.15 0.41
CA VAL A 66 5.93 8.77 -0.11
C VAL A 66 5.78 8.82 -1.63
N SER A 67 6.68 8.18 -2.36
CA SER A 67 6.57 8.10 -3.82
C SER A 67 6.63 6.67 -4.32
N ARG A 68 5.90 6.44 -5.41
CA ARG A 68 5.96 5.21 -6.20
C ARG A 68 6.12 5.58 -7.66
N ARG A 69 7.17 5.08 -8.28
CA ARG A 69 7.44 5.20 -9.73
C ARG A 69 7.39 3.82 -10.35
N ILE A 70 6.78 3.70 -11.51
CA ILE A 70 6.86 2.49 -12.34
C ILE A 70 7.47 2.84 -13.68
N GLU A 71 8.23 1.89 -14.20
CA GLU A 71 8.76 1.91 -15.54
C GLU A 71 8.36 0.60 -16.23
N ARG A 72 7.89 0.72 -17.47
CA ARG A 72 7.39 -0.41 -18.26
C ARG A 72 8.45 -1.50 -18.30
N GLU A 73 8.06 -2.75 -18.04
CA GLU A 73 8.95 -3.94 -17.98
C GLU A 73 10.03 -3.93 -16.87
N ALA A 74 10.26 -2.82 -16.16
CA ALA A 74 11.22 -2.70 -15.07
C ALA A 74 10.58 -2.77 -13.67
N GLY A 75 9.25 -2.58 -13.58
CA GLY A 75 8.50 -2.70 -12.34
C GLY A 75 8.47 -1.42 -11.51
N SER A 76 8.07 -1.54 -10.24
CA SER A 76 7.85 -0.40 -9.34
C SER A 76 9.03 -0.15 -8.40
N LEU A 77 9.41 1.12 -8.26
CA LEU A 77 10.32 1.64 -7.26
C LEU A 77 9.55 2.47 -6.22
N TYR A 78 9.83 2.25 -4.94
CA TYR A 78 9.19 2.96 -3.83
C TYR A 78 10.21 3.79 -3.07
N ARG A 79 9.80 4.97 -2.62
CA ARG A 79 10.62 5.84 -1.77
C ARG A 79 9.81 6.41 -0.61
N ILE A 80 10.47 6.59 0.52
CA ILE A 80 9.99 7.33 1.68
C ILE A 80 11.06 8.38 2.03
N ASN A 81 10.70 9.66 2.05
CA ASN A 81 11.60 10.79 2.28
C ASN A 81 12.86 10.73 1.37
N GLY A 82 12.64 10.43 0.08
CA GLY A 82 13.69 10.32 -0.93
C GLY A 82 14.56 9.05 -0.87
N LYS A 83 14.45 8.23 0.18
CA LYS A 83 15.21 6.98 0.34
C LYS A 83 14.42 5.80 -0.23
N GLU A 84 15.10 4.88 -0.89
CA GLU A 84 14.46 3.65 -1.39
C GLU A 84 13.89 2.82 -0.25
N ALA A 85 12.68 2.32 -0.46
CA ALA A 85 11.95 1.52 0.50
C ALA A 85 11.38 0.29 -0.20
N ARG A 86 11.05 -0.75 0.57
CA ARG A 86 10.33 -1.91 0.04
C ARG A 86 8.85 -1.58 -0.04
N ALA A 87 8.13 -2.22 -0.96
CA ALA A 87 6.67 -2.12 -1.02
C ALA A 87 6.00 -2.40 0.34
N LYS A 88 6.55 -3.36 1.09
CA LYS A 88 6.08 -3.72 2.43
C LYS A 88 6.24 -2.58 3.45
N ASP A 89 7.33 -1.83 3.39
CA ASP A 89 7.57 -0.72 4.32
C ASP A 89 6.54 0.39 4.13
N VAL A 90 6.21 0.69 2.86
CA VAL A 90 5.13 1.62 2.50
C VAL A 90 3.76 1.10 2.97
N GLN A 91 3.47 -0.19 2.77
CA GLN A 91 2.21 -0.77 3.24
C GLN A 91 2.05 -0.69 4.76
N LEU A 92 3.13 -0.98 5.51
CA LEU A 92 3.12 -0.89 6.98
C LEU A 92 2.93 0.54 7.47
N LEU A 93 3.55 1.53 6.80
CA LEU A 93 3.41 2.95 7.11
C LEU A 93 1.93 3.39 7.18
N PHE A 94 1.11 2.96 6.21
CA PHE A 94 -0.31 3.33 6.19
C PHE A 94 -1.23 2.35 6.94
N ALA A 95 -0.79 1.13 7.20
CA ALA A 95 -1.57 0.15 7.96
C ALA A 95 -1.78 0.57 9.42
N ASP A 96 -0.74 1.16 10.04
CA ASP A 96 -0.80 1.61 11.44
C ASP A 96 -1.73 2.82 11.64
N GLN A 97 -1.99 3.58 10.57
CA GLN A 97 -2.88 4.75 10.59
C GLN A 97 -4.30 4.43 10.14
N SER A 98 -4.64 3.18 9.83
CA SER A 98 -5.91 2.78 9.21
C SER A 98 -6.25 3.58 7.93
N THR A 99 -5.25 4.16 7.28
CA THR A 99 -5.36 4.98 6.06
C THR A 99 -4.82 4.25 4.84
N GLY A 100 -4.47 2.96 4.97
CA GLY A 100 -3.90 2.12 3.92
C GLY A 100 -4.70 2.08 2.62
N ALA A 101 -4.07 1.51 1.59
CA ALA A 101 -4.64 1.42 0.25
C ALA A 101 -6.03 0.75 0.17
N ARG A 102 -6.45 0.04 1.22
CA ARG A 102 -7.74 -0.65 1.33
C ARG A 102 -8.71 -0.04 2.34
N SER A 103 -8.33 1.06 2.98
CA SER A 103 -9.10 1.73 4.01
C SER A 103 -10.54 2.02 3.59
N PRO A 104 -11.52 1.79 4.50
CA PRO A 104 -12.92 2.12 4.25
C PRO A 104 -13.12 3.62 4.05
N SER A 105 -12.21 4.45 4.55
CA SER A 105 -12.20 5.91 4.37
C SER A 105 -11.97 6.32 2.91
N MET A 106 -11.38 5.44 2.09
CA MET A 106 -11.35 5.63 0.64
C MET A 106 -12.59 5.04 -0.02
N VAL A 107 -13.62 5.86 -0.17
CA VAL A 107 -14.89 5.45 -0.79
C VAL A 107 -14.76 5.50 -2.32
N GLY A 108 -14.73 4.32 -2.94
CA GLY A 108 -14.90 4.16 -4.39
C GLY A 108 -16.37 3.91 -4.77
N GLN A 109 -16.72 4.14 -6.03
CA GLN A 109 -18.07 3.86 -6.55
C GLN A 109 -18.36 2.35 -6.46
N GLY A 110 -19.52 1.96 -5.91
CA GLY A 110 -19.96 0.55 -5.82
C GLY A 110 -19.55 -0.22 -4.55
N ARG A 111 -18.65 0.33 -3.72
CA ARG A 111 -18.11 -0.34 -2.52
C ARG A 111 -19.18 -0.68 -1.46
N ILE A 112 -20.23 0.14 -1.35
CA ILE A 112 -21.34 -0.10 -0.40
C ILE A 112 -22.08 -1.40 -0.76
N GLY A 113 -22.30 -1.66 -2.05
CA GLY A 113 -22.93 -2.90 -2.51
C GLY A 113 -22.05 -4.13 -2.22
N GLU A 114 -20.74 -4.02 -2.48
CA GLU A 114 -19.77 -5.08 -2.16
C GLU A 114 -19.73 -5.39 -0.65
N LEU A 115 -19.82 -4.36 0.21
CA LEU A 115 -19.87 -4.50 1.67
C LEU A 115 -21.09 -5.27 2.15
N ILE A 116 -22.26 -4.98 1.56
CA ILE A 116 -23.51 -5.67 1.88
C ILE A 116 -23.42 -7.14 1.49
N GLN A 117 -22.85 -7.44 0.32
CA GLN A 117 -22.72 -8.80 -0.22
C GLN A 117 -21.48 -9.56 0.29
N ALA A 118 -20.60 -8.90 1.04
CA ALA A 118 -19.34 -9.48 1.49
C ALA A 118 -19.54 -10.72 2.38
N LYS A 119 -18.75 -11.77 2.10
CA LYS A 119 -18.66 -12.96 2.95
C LYS A 119 -18.16 -12.58 4.35
N PRO A 120 -18.49 -13.37 5.40
CA PRO A 120 -18.10 -13.07 6.78
C PRO A 120 -16.60 -12.76 6.97
N GLN A 121 -15.71 -13.47 6.28
CA GLN A 121 -14.26 -13.23 6.36
C GLN A 121 -13.86 -11.84 5.83
N ALA A 122 -14.45 -11.39 4.71
CA ALA A 122 -14.16 -10.08 4.14
C ALA A 122 -14.74 -8.96 5.02
N ARG A 123 -15.91 -9.18 5.63
CA ARG A 123 -16.51 -8.23 6.58
C ARG A 123 -15.69 -8.11 7.86
N ARG A 124 -15.11 -9.21 8.34
CA ARG A 124 -14.23 -9.23 9.52
C ARG A 124 -13.03 -8.31 9.34
N ALA A 125 -12.36 -8.34 8.20
CA ALA A 125 -11.21 -7.47 7.91
C ALA A 125 -11.56 -5.98 8.03
N LEU A 126 -12.76 -5.59 7.59
CA LEU A 126 -13.24 -4.21 7.73
C LEU A 126 -13.52 -3.83 9.20
N LEU A 127 -14.06 -4.76 9.99
CA LEU A 127 -14.26 -4.54 11.42
C LEU A 127 -12.94 -4.43 12.18
N GLU A 128 -11.95 -5.26 11.84
CA GLU A 128 -10.60 -5.21 12.42
C GLU A 128 -9.90 -3.87 12.10
N GLU A 129 -10.12 -3.32 10.91
CA GLU A 129 -9.61 -2.02 10.51
C GLU A 129 -10.31 -0.87 11.24
N ALA A 130 -11.64 -0.93 11.37
CA ALA A 130 -12.42 0.03 12.14
C ALA A 130 -12.07 0.00 13.65
N ALA A 131 -11.69 -1.16 14.17
CA ALA A 131 -11.22 -1.32 15.55
C ALA A 131 -9.74 -0.94 15.74
N GLY A 132 -9.02 -0.57 14.68
CA GLY A 132 -7.60 -0.18 14.74
C GLY A 132 -6.64 -1.33 15.08
N ILE A 133 -7.06 -2.59 14.90
CA ILE A 133 -6.25 -3.78 15.27
C ILE A 133 -5.55 -4.44 14.07
N SER A 134 -5.81 -4.00 12.84
CA SER A 134 -5.21 -4.55 11.61
C SER A 134 -3.68 -4.48 11.59
N GLY A 135 -3.10 -3.36 12.05
CA GLY A 135 -1.64 -3.19 12.17
C GLY A 135 -1.03 -4.15 13.20
N LEU A 136 -1.70 -4.35 14.34
CA LEU A 136 -1.27 -5.30 15.38
C LEU A 136 -1.23 -6.74 14.86
N HIS A 137 -2.28 -7.18 14.15
CA HIS A 137 -2.33 -8.51 13.55
C HIS A 137 -1.21 -8.72 12.53
N THR A 138 -0.93 -7.71 11.70
CA THR A 138 0.12 -7.77 10.68
C THR A 138 1.51 -7.86 11.33
N ARG A 139 1.78 -7.06 12.37
CA ARG A 139 3.05 -7.13 13.12
C ARG A 139 3.22 -8.46 13.84
N ARG A 140 2.16 -8.97 14.47
CA ARG A 140 2.19 -10.29 15.13
C ARG A 140 2.54 -11.39 14.14
N HIS A 141 1.86 -11.40 12.99
CA HIS A 141 2.13 -12.37 11.95
C HIS A 141 3.56 -12.27 11.39
N GLU A 142 4.09 -11.06 11.24
CA GLU A 142 5.49 -10.86 10.84
C GLU A 142 6.48 -11.37 11.89
N ALA A 143 6.23 -11.11 13.17
CA ALA A 143 7.05 -11.63 14.25
C ALA A 143 7.02 -13.17 14.27
N GLU A 144 5.85 -13.78 14.11
CA GLU A 144 5.67 -15.24 13.99
C GLU A 144 6.47 -15.81 12.80
N LEU A 145 6.41 -15.17 11.63
CA LEU A 145 7.17 -15.59 10.45
C LEU A 145 8.69 -15.50 10.67
N ARG A 146 9.17 -14.41 11.30
CA ARG A 146 10.60 -14.25 11.62
C ARG A 146 11.07 -15.29 12.62
N LEU A 147 10.27 -15.57 13.65
CA LEU A 147 10.55 -16.60 14.64
C LEU A 147 10.67 -17.97 13.97
N LYS A 148 9.68 -18.34 13.16
CA LYS A 148 9.69 -19.63 12.44
C LYS A 148 10.88 -19.77 11.50
N ALA A 149 11.26 -18.71 10.81
CA ALA A 149 12.45 -18.71 9.97
C ALA A 149 13.74 -18.90 10.78
N ALA A 150 13.82 -18.29 11.97
CA ALA A 150 14.95 -18.49 12.88
C ALA A 150 15.02 -19.93 13.41
N GLU A 151 13.89 -20.51 13.81
CA GLU A 151 13.78 -21.92 14.24
C GLU A 151 14.25 -22.89 13.14
N GLN A 152 13.77 -22.70 11.90
CA GLN A 152 14.20 -23.53 10.76
C GLN A 152 15.70 -23.40 10.44
N ASN A 153 16.29 -22.22 10.65
CA ASN A 153 17.73 -22.05 10.47
C ASN A 153 18.52 -22.79 11.56
N LEU A 154 17.98 -22.87 12.79
CA LEU A 154 18.59 -23.61 13.89
C LEU A 154 18.56 -25.11 13.62
N GLU A 155 17.41 -25.65 13.18
CA GLU A 155 17.24 -27.07 12.83
C GLU A 155 18.15 -27.53 11.67
N ARG A 156 18.65 -26.61 10.84
CA ARG A 156 19.59 -26.93 9.75
C ARG A 156 21.06 -26.99 10.20
N LEU A 157 21.36 -26.50 11.40
CA LEU A 157 22.71 -26.50 11.98
C LEU A 157 22.98 -27.74 12.84
N ASP A 158 21.93 -28.40 13.35
CA ASP A 158 21.96 -29.72 14.01
C ASP A 158 21.96 -30.88 12.99
#